data_AF-A0A2N8TUN7-F1
#
_entry.id   AF-A0A2N8TUN7-F1
#
_cell.length_a   1.000
_cell.length_b   1.000
_cell.length_c   1.000
_cell.angle_alpha   90.00
_cell.angle_beta   90.00
_cell.angle_gamma   90.00
#
_symmetry.space_group_name_H-M   'P 1'
#
loop_
_entity.id
_entity.type
_entity.pdbx_description
1 polymer ?
#
loop_
_entity_poly.entity_id
_entity_poly.type
_entity_poly.pdbx_seq_one_letter_code
_entity_poly.pdbx_strand_id
1 'polypeptide(L)'
;MSRPAFEGAAEAAIAALGLSRSKDLAGLLARGRSRERILTELATPGVTAAVAAFYDAMESESIPPSEAAAYVRGYVAARRTARDIVQVRTVWSGPSTPAVPVRATAQVLVEVINEAQHELLAMTYAARPYPALTRALTEAAGRGVRTHVVVETLAGAGGLLSGREPAEAFASVPGLLLWVWARDPAERGRSRQHAKLAVADRRTLLLGSANLTESATRRNIEAGVLVTGGEAPRRTAEHIVEMQRLGILRPFPPREAAG
;
A
#
# COMPACT_ATOMS: atom_id res chain seq x y z
N MET A 1 -28.77 4.66 24.04
CA MET A 1 -27.73 5.40 24.79
C MET A 1 -26.38 4.98 24.22
N SER A 2 -25.47 5.93 23.98
CA SER A 2 -24.09 5.60 23.54
C SER A 2 -23.39 4.79 24.62
N ARG A 3 -22.59 3.80 24.22
CA ARG A 3 -21.86 2.86 25.07
C ARG A 3 -20.36 2.98 24.78
N PRO A 4 -19.75 4.12 25.15
CA PRO A 4 -18.46 4.53 24.62
C PRO A 4 -17.31 3.62 25.05
N ALA A 5 -17.36 3.02 26.24
CA ALA A 5 -16.31 2.09 26.66
C ALA A 5 -16.37 0.80 25.86
N PHE A 6 -17.57 0.24 25.66
CA PHE A 6 -17.78 -0.94 24.82
C PHE A 6 -17.42 -0.65 23.35
N GLU A 7 -17.91 0.46 22.79
CA GLU A 7 -17.65 0.86 21.40
C GLU A 7 -16.15 1.02 21.14
N GLY A 8 -15.42 1.70 22.04
CA GLY A 8 -13.96 1.86 21.94
C GLY A 8 -13.17 0.55 22.09
N ALA A 9 -13.55 -0.30 23.05
CA ALA A 9 -12.91 -1.59 23.24
C ALA A 9 -13.20 -2.57 22.09
N ALA A 10 -14.41 -2.51 21.51
CA ALA A 10 -14.79 -3.28 20.33
C ALA A 10 -13.94 -2.89 19.12
N GLU A 11 -13.74 -1.59 18.89
CA GLU A 11 -12.84 -1.12 17.84
C GLU A 11 -11.40 -1.63 18.03
N ALA A 12 -10.86 -1.52 19.24
CA ALA A 12 -9.51 -2.00 19.55
C ALA A 12 -9.37 -3.51 19.34
N ALA A 13 -10.35 -4.30 19.80
CA ALA A 13 -10.36 -5.75 19.62
C ALA A 13 -10.46 -6.14 18.13
N ILE A 14 -11.33 -5.48 17.36
CA ILE A 14 -11.49 -5.74 15.92
C ILE A 14 -10.23 -5.35 15.14
N ALA A 15 -9.57 -4.25 15.52
CA ALA A 15 -8.30 -3.83 14.94
C ALA A 15 -7.19 -4.87 15.19
N ALA A 16 -7.08 -5.39 16.41
CA ALA A 16 -6.11 -6.42 16.77
C ALA A 16 -6.39 -7.78 16.09
N LEU A 17 -7.65 -8.21 16.03
CA LEU A 17 -8.07 -9.48 15.42
C LEU A 17 -8.05 -9.45 13.89
N GLY A 18 -8.26 -8.28 13.30
CA GLY A 18 -8.56 -8.14 11.88
C GLY A 18 -9.98 -8.62 11.52
N LEU A 19 -10.44 -8.27 10.31
CA LEU A 19 -11.84 -8.48 9.89
C LEU A 19 -12.24 -9.95 9.73
N SER A 20 -11.28 -10.87 9.56
CA SER A 20 -11.58 -12.30 9.45
C SER A 20 -11.86 -12.90 10.82
N ARG A 21 -10.89 -12.80 11.76
CA ARG A 21 -11.02 -13.39 13.09
C ARG A 21 -12.03 -12.67 13.97
N SER A 22 -12.36 -11.41 13.67
CA SER A 22 -13.49 -10.72 14.30
C SER A 22 -14.84 -11.39 14.01
N LYS A 23 -14.99 -12.11 12.88
CA LYS A 23 -16.18 -12.94 12.64
C LYS A 23 -16.22 -14.16 13.54
N ASP A 24 -15.06 -14.76 13.84
CA ASP A 24 -14.95 -15.89 14.76
C ASP A 24 -15.33 -15.46 16.18
N LEU A 25 -14.82 -14.29 16.64
CA LEU A 25 -15.24 -13.67 17.90
C LEU A 25 -16.77 -13.51 17.96
N ALA A 26 -17.37 -12.91 16.93
CA ALA A 26 -18.83 -12.76 16.88
C ALA A 26 -19.59 -14.10 16.86
N GLY A 27 -19.01 -15.13 16.24
CA GLY A 27 -19.55 -16.49 16.25
C GLY A 27 -19.52 -17.13 17.63
N LEU A 28 -18.43 -16.92 18.38
CA LEU A 28 -18.26 -17.45 19.73
C LEU A 28 -19.16 -16.75 20.75
N LEU A 29 -19.27 -15.42 20.65
CA LEU A 29 -20.18 -14.61 21.47
C LEU A 29 -21.64 -15.02 21.26
N ALA A 30 -22.06 -15.19 20.00
CA ALA A 30 -23.42 -15.62 19.66
C ALA A 30 -23.76 -17.03 20.18
N ARG A 31 -22.75 -17.88 20.37
CA ARG A 31 -22.90 -19.23 20.96
C ARG A 31 -22.81 -19.22 22.50
N GLY A 32 -22.68 -18.06 23.14
CA GLY A 32 -22.56 -17.97 24.59
C GLY A 32 -21.30 -18.65 25.16
N ARG A 33 -20.20 -18.70 24.41
CA ARG A 33 -18.95 -19.29 24.92
C ARG A 33 -18.35 -18.38 26.01
N SER A 34 -17.73 -18.99 27.02
CA SER A 34 -17.15 -18.26 28.14
C SER A 34 -15.96 -17.40 27.71
N ARG A 35 -15.65 -16.37 28.51
CA ARG A 35 -14.52 -15.46 28.32
C ARG A 35 -13.20 -16.22 28.18
N GLU A 36 -12.94 -17.19 29.06
CA GLU A 36 -11.72 -18.00 29.08
C GLU A 36 -11.58 -18.80 27.78
N ARG A 37 -12.70 -19.38 27.30
CA ARG A 37 -12.71 -20.19 26.09
C ARG A 37 -12.44 -19.33 24.85
N ILE A 38 -13.02 -18.14 24.78
CA ILE A 38 -12.80 -17.20 23.68
C ILE A 38 -11.37 -16.68 23.67
N LEU A 39 -10.84 -16.28 24.83
CA LEU A 39 -9.44 -15.85 24.95
C LEU A 39 -8.46 -16.95 24.55
N THR A 40 -8.78 -18.20 24.86
CA THR A 40 -7.98 -19.36 24.46
C THR A 40 -8.04 -19.61 22.95
N GLU A 41 -9.25 -19.62 22.35
CA GLU A 41 -9.42 -19.87 20.91
C GLU A 41 -8.88 -18.73 20.03
N LEU A 42 -8.86 -17.50 20.54
CA LEU A 42 -8.34 -16.32 19.85
C LEU A 42 -6.90 -15.96 20.24
N ALA A 43 -6.25 -16.77 21.08
CA ALA A 43 -4.93 -16.47 21.63
C ALA A 43 -3.89 -16.21 20.52
N THR A 44 -3.35 -14.99 20.52
CA THR A 44 -2.24 -14.54 19.67
C THR A 44 -1.53 -13.42 20.42
N PRO A 45 -0.20 -13.26 20.30
CA PRO A 45 0.53 -12.16 20.94
C PRO A 45 -0.14 -10.80 20.62
N GLY A 46 -0.46 -10.02 21.65
CA GLY A 46 -1.13 -8.71 21.52
C GLY A 46 -2.67 -8.74 21.42
N VAL A 47 -3.27 -9.83 20.94
CA VAL A 47 -4.73 -9.94 20.75
C VAL A 47 -5.47 -10.17 22.07
N THR A 48 -4.90 -11.00 22.96
CA THR A 48 -5.54 -11.40 24.22
C THR A 48 -5.89 -10.20 25.10
N ALA A 49 -5.01 -9.19 25.18
CA ALA A 49 -5.26 -7.99 25.97
C ALA A 49 -6.44 -7.18 25.43
N ALA A 50 -6.53 -6.99 24.11
CA ALA A 50 -7.61 -6.24 23.49
C ALA A 50 -8.97 -6.96 23.63
N VAL A 51 -9.00 -8.29 23.48
CA VAL A 51 -10.22 -9.08 23.67
C VAL A 51 -10.64 -9.11 25.15
N ALA A 52 -9.69 -9.14 26.09
CA ALA A 52 -9.99 -9.05 27.51
C ALA A 52 -10.61 -7.70 27.88
N ALA A 53 -10.03 -6.59 27.41
CA ALA A 53 -10.58 -5.24 27.62
C ALA A 53 -11.98 -5.08 27.02
N PHE A 54 -12.23 -5.71 25.86
CA PHE A 54 -13.57 -5.76 25.28
C PHE A 54 -14.58 -6.46 26.20
N TYR A 55 -14.19 -7.55 26.87
CA TYR A 55 -15.04 -8.20 27.88
C TYR A 55 -15.27 -7.34 29.10
N ASP A 56 -14.22 -6.70 29.63
CA ASP A 56 -14.35 -5.81 30.79
C ASP A 56 -15.33 -4.67 30.49
N ALA A 57 -15.30 -4.12 29.26
CA ALA A 57 -16.25 -3.11 28.82
C ALA A 57 -17.68 -3.66 28.65
N MET A 58 -17.83 -4.88 28.13
CA MET A 58 -19.13 -5.56 28.07
C MET A 58 -19.74 -5.74 29.46
N GLU A 59 -18.95 -6.15 30.44
CA GLU A 59 -19.40 -6.33 31.82
C GLU A 59 -19.74 -4.97 32.46
N SER A 60 -18.87 -3.97 32.32
CA SER A 60 -19.06 -2.64 32.93
C SER A 60 -20.31 -1.91 32.41
N GLU A 61 -20.64 -2.10 31.13
CA GLU A 61 -21.80 -1.46 30.50
C GLU A 61 -22.99 -2.42 30.34
N SER A 62 -22.92 -3.61 30.96
CA SER A 62 -23.98 -4.62 30.99
C SER A 62 -24.48 -5.02 29.59
N ILE A 63 -23.55 -5.26 28.67
CA ILE A 63 -23.79 -5.62 27.28
C ILE A 63 -24.03 -7.14 27.15
N PRO A 64 -25.21 -7.59 26.70
CA PRO A 64 -25.44 -9.01 26.46
C PRO A 64 -24.52 -9.56 25.36
N PRO A 65 -24.04 -10.82 25.45
CA PRO A 65 -23.18 -11.42 24.42
C PRO A 65 -23.78 -11.42 23.01
N SER A 66 -25.11 -11.57 22.89
CA SER A 66 -25.82 -11.51 21.62
C SER A 66 -25.78 -10.12 20.99
N GLU A 67 -25.92 -9.07 21.80
CA GLU A 67 -25.81 -7.67 21.35
C GLU A 67 -24.37 -7.36 20.95
N ALA A 68 -23.39 -7.80 21.75
CA ALA A 68 -21.97 -7.67 21.42
C ALA A 68 -21.62 -8.38 20.10
N ALA A 69 -22.14 -9.59 19.89
CA ALA A 69 -21.98 -10.33 18.64
C ALA A 69 -22.60 -9.59 17.44
N ALA A 70 -23.79 -9.02 17.60
CA ALA A 70 -24.45 -8.23 16.56
C ALA A 70 -23.66 -6.95 16.22
N TYR A 71 -23.16 -6.25 17.24
CA TYR A 71 -22.30 -5.08 17.08
C TYR A 71 -21.03 -5.43 16.31
N VAL A 72 -20.30 -6.49 16.71
CA VAL A 72 -19.08 -6.92 16.01
C VAL A 72 -19.38 -7.29 14.56
N ARG A 73 -20.48 -8.00 14.27
CA ARG A 73 -20.89 -8.31 12.89
C ARG A 73 -21.16 -7.04 12.07
N GLY A 74 -21.93 -6.11 12.63
CA GLY A 74 -22.25 -4.84 12.00
C GLY A 74 -21.01 -3.99 11.74
N TYR A 75 -20.12 -3.89 12.74
CA TYR A 75 -18.86 -3.17 12.63
C TYR A 75 -17.94 -3.78 11.56
N VAL A 76 -17.81 -5.12 11.51
CA VAL A 76 -17.03 -5.81 10.47
C VAL A 76 -17.65 -5.59 9.09
N ALA A 77 -18.98 -5.65 8.95
CA ALA A 77 -19.66 -5.39 7.69
C ALA A 77 -19.45 -3.94 7.23
N ALA A 78 -19.64 -2.96 8.11
CA ALA A 78 -19.42 -1.55 7.84
C ALA A 78 -17.96 -1.25 7.49
N ARG A 79 -16.98 -1.83 8.20
CA ARG A 79 -15.54 -1.70 7.89
C ARG A 79 -15.18 -2.33 6.55
N ARG A 80 -15.85 -3.42 6.14
CA ARG A 80 -15.68 -3.99 4.79
C ARG A 80 -16.19 -3.02 3.75
N THR A 81 -17.44 -2.55 3.88
CA THR A 81 -18.02 -1.56 2.97
C THR A 81 -17.20 -0.26 2.94
N ALA A 82 -16.70 0.22 4.08
CA ALA A 82 -15.87 1.42 4.16
C ALA A 82 -14.47 1.20 3.55
N ARG A 83 -13.88 0.00 3.69
CA ARG A 83 -12.70 -0.38 2.91
C ARG A 83 -13.00 -0.41 1.42
N ASP A 84 -14.23 -0.71 1.03
CA ASP A 84 -14.70 -0.70 -0.36
C ASP A 84 -15.11 0.69 -0.88
N ILE A 85 -15.18 1.73 -0.03
CA ILE A 85 -15.38 3.11 -0.50
C ILE A 85 -14.10 3.55 -1.22
N VAL A 86 -14.11 3.36 -2.53
CA VAL A 86 -13.08 3.83 -3.45
C VAL A 86 -13.22 5.34 -3.58
N GLN A 87 -12.15 6.06 -3.23
CA GLN A 87 -12.03 7.48 -3.55
C GLN A 87 -11.02 7.63 -4.68
N VAL A 88 -11.45 8.23 -5.80
CA VAL A 88 -10.61 8.54 -6.95
C VAL A 88 -10.48 10.05 -7.06
N ARG A 89 -9.24 10.54 -7.05
CA ARG A 89 -8.92 11.97 -7.17
C ARG A 89 -8.00 12.18 -8.37
N THR A 90 -8.26 13.20 -9.17
CA THR A 90 -7.39 13.55 -10.30
C THR A 90 -6.10 14.19 -9.82
N VAL A 91 -5.02 13.90 -10.55
CA VAL A 91 -3.68 14.42 -10.33
C VAL A 91 -3.16 14.93 -11.67
N TRP A 92 -2.52 16.09 -11.68
CA TRP A 92 -2.13 16.78 -12.90
C TRP A 92 -0.81 17.54 -12.72
N SER A 93 0.02 17.60 -13.75
CA SER A 93 1.15 18.52 -13.84
C SER A 93 1.07 19.36 -15.11
N GLY A 94 1.83 20.46 -15.18
CA GLY A 94 1.73 21.43 -16.27
C GLY A 94 0.67 22.50 -15.98
N PRO A 95 0.03 23.10 -17.01
CA PRO A 95 -0.92 24.20 -16.83
C PRO A 95 -2.11 23.81 -15.96
N SER A 96 -2.51 24.72 -15.07
CA SER A 96 -3.70 24.60 -14.23
C SER A 96 -4.71 25.70 -14.57
N THR A 97 -6.01 25.39 -14.48
CA THR A 97 -7.07 26.39 -14.63
C THR A 97 -7.66 26.75 -13.26
N PRO A 98 -7.90 28.04 -12.95
CA PRO A 98 -8.45 28.42 -11.64
C PRO A 98 -9.81 27.80 -11.34
N ALA A 99 -10.62 27.56 -12.37
CA ALA A 99 -11.97 27.00 -12.24
C ALA A 99 -11.99 25.50 -11.90
N VAL A 100 -10.91 24.76 -12.20
CA VAL A 100 -10.82 23.31 -11.96
C VAL A 100 -9.53 23.03 -11.20
N PRO A 101 -9.55 23.10 -9.86
CA PRO A 101 -8.34 22.85 -9.07
C PRO A 101 -7.89 21.41 -9.24
N VAL A 102 -6.61 21.25 -9.56
CA VAL A 102 -5.92 19.95 -9.69
C VAL A 102 -4.74 19.88 -8.74
N ARG A 103 -4.43 18.68 -8.26
CA ARG A 103 -3.28 18.46 -7.37
C ARG A 103 -2.04 18.17 -8.20
N ALA A 104 -0.92 18.80 -7.86
CA ALA A 104 0.34 18.65 -8.58
C ALA A 104 0.89 17.22 -8.47
N THR A 105 1.22 16.59 -9.61
CA THR A 105 1.76 15.20 -9.64
C THR A 105 2.98 14.99 -8.75
N ALA A 106 3.95 15.91 -8.77
CA ALA A 106 5.11 15.85 -7.89
C ALA A 106 4.74 15.85 -6.40
N GLN A 107 3.75 16.66 -6.02
CA GLN A 107 3.33 16.77 -4.62
C GLN A 107 2.63 15.48 -4.18
N VAL A 108 1.68 14.99 -4.98
CA VAL A 108 0.94 13.76 -4.64
C VAL A 108 1.87 12.55 -4.56
N LEU A 109 2.85 12.44 -5.45
CA LEU A 109 3.86 11.38 -5.38
C LEU A 109 4.64 11.43 -4.05
N VAL A 110 5.11 12.61 -3.63
CA VAL A 110 5.83 12.78 -2.35
C VAL A 110 4.92 12.45 -1.16
N GLU A 111 3.65 12.85 -1.19
CA GLU A 111 2.67 12.51 -0.16
C GLU A 111 2.49 10.99 -0.04
N VAL A 112 2.32 10.27 -1.16
CA VAL A 112 2.19 8.80 -1.14
C VAL A 112 3.41 8.13 -0.50
N ILE A 113 4.61 8.64 -0.77
CA ILE A 113 5.86 8.11 -0.19
C ILE A 113 5.96 8.43 1.31
N ASN A 114 5.56 9.64 1.71
CA ASN A 114 5.61 10.08 3.10
C ASN A 114 4.56 9.37 3.96
N GLU A 115 3.40 9.06 3.40
CA GLU A 115 2.32 8.34 4.08
C GLU A 115 2.60 6.84 4.24
N ALA A 116 3.48 6.25 3.42
CA ALA A 116 3.83 4.84 3.51
C ALA A 116 4.46 4.48 4.89
N GLN A 117 3.94 3.41 5.49
CA GLN A 117 4.32 2.91 6.83
C GLN A 117 5.03 1.56 6.80
N HIS A 118 4.76 0.71 5.81
CA HIS A 118 5.25 -0.67 5.78
C HIS A 118 5.88 -1.04 4.43
N GLU A 119 5.25 -0.66 3.32
CA GLU A 119 5.64 -1.05 1.97
C GLU A 119 5.36 0.06 0.96
N LEU A 120 6.33 0.29 0.08
CA LEU A 120 6.19 1.15 -1.08
C LEU A 120 6.64 0.36 -2.32
N LEU A 121 5.74 0.17 -3.28
CA LEU A 121 6.03 -0.43 -4.58
C LEU A 121 5.85 0.64 -5.67
N ALA A 122 6.89 0.95 -6.41
CA ALA A 122 6.81 1.89 -7.52
C ALA A 122 7.26 1.26 -8.83
N MET A 123 6.71 1.74 -9.94
CA MET A 123 7.19 1.43 -11.28
C MET A 123 7.41 2.70 -12.06
N THR A 124 8.47 2.75 -12.87
CA THR A 124 8.70 3.88 -13.77
C THR A 124 9.52 3.46 -14.98
N TYR A 125 9.23 4.05 -16.13
CA TYR A 125 10.00 3.78 -17.35
C TYR A 125 11.29 4.58 -17.37
N ALA A 126 11.22 5.87 -17.06
CA ALA A 126 12.39 6.75 -17.01
C ALA A 126 12.57 7.29 -15.60
N ALA A 127 13.81 7.37 -15.14
CA ALA A 127 14.14 7.99 -13.87
C ALA A 127 15.42 8.81 -14.00
N ARG A 128 15.45 9.93 -13.27
CA ARG A 128 16.60 10.82 -13.13
C ARG A 128 16.66 11.29 -11.68
N PRO A 129 17.86 11.59 -11.14
CA PRO A 129 17.99 12.14 -9.80
C PRO A 129 17.07 13.36 -9.63
N TYR A 130 16.19 13.29 -8.62
CA TYR A 130 15.28 14.38 -8.27
C TYR A 130 15.32 14.56 -6.75
N PRO A 131 15.94 15.64 -6.23
CA PRO A 131 16.26 15.76 -4.81
C PRO A 131 15.07 15.58 -3.87
N ALA A 132 13.88 16.08 -4.23
CA ALA A 132 12.70 15.94 -3.38
C ALA A 132 12.22 14.48 -3.29
N LEU A 133 12.27 13.74 -4.40
CA LEU A 133 11.92 12.31 -4.43
C LEU A 133 12.96 11.49 -3.68
N THR A 134 14.26 11.72 -3.93
CA THR A 134 15.34 11.03 -3.21
C THR A 134 15.22 11.24 -1.71
N ARG A 135 14.94 12.48 -1.27
CA ARG A 135 14.73 12.78 0.16
C ARG A 135 13.54 12.01 0.74
N ALA A 136 12.38 12.06 0.09
CA ALA A 136 11.18 11.37 0.56
C ALA A 136 11.40 9.85 0.67
N LEU A 137 12.09 9.26 -0.32
CA LEU A 137 12.42 7.83 -0.29
C LEU A 137 13.42 7.49 0.82
N THR A 138 14.44 8.33 1.04
CA THR A 138 15.40 8.16 2.14
C THR A 138 14.72 8.27 3.51
N GLU A 139 13.78 9.21 3.68
CA GLU A 139 12.98 9.34 4.89
C GLU A 139 12.08 8.11 5.11
N ALA A 140 11.47 7.58 4.04
CA ALA A 140 10.70 6.34 4.11
C ALA A 140 11.57 5.15 4.53
N ALA A 141 12.76 5.02 3.95
CA ALA A 141 13.74 4.01 4.36
C ALA A 141 14.15 4.16 5.84
N GLY A 142 14.34 5.40 6.31
CA GLY A 142 14.62 5.70 7.71
C GLY A 142 13.51 5.29 8.68
N ARG A 143 12.25 5.28 8.21
CA ARG A 143 11.09 4.73 8.96
C ARG A 143 10.96 3.21 8.89
N GLY A 144 11.84 2.52 8.15
CA GLY A 144 11.78 1.07 7.95
C GLY A 144 10.79 0.62 6.86
N VAL A 145 10.33 1.52 5.99
CA VAL A 145 9.43 1.20 4.88
C VAL A 145 10.18 0.36 3.84
N ARG A 146 9.68 -0.85 3.54
CA ARG A 146 10.24 -1.69 2.47
C ARG A 146 9.93 -1.07 1.11
N THR A 147 10.96 -0.56 0.45
CA THR A 147 10.80 0.19 -0.80
C THR A 147 11.32 -0.62 -1.98
N HIS A 148 10.45 -0.92 -2.93
CA HIS A 148 10.78 -1.60 -4.17
C HIS A 148 10.46 -0.69 -5.36
N VAL A 149 11.43 -0.50 -6.26
CA VAL A 149 11.22 0.27 -7.50
C VAL A 149 11.56 -0.59 -8.70
N VAL A 150 10.59 -0.73 -9.59
CA VAL A 150 10.79 -1.35 -10.90
C VAL A 150 11.14 -0.26 -11.90
N VAL A 151 12.26 -0.44 -12.59
CA VAL A 151 12.73 0.47 -13.63
C VAL A 151 12.87 -0.26 -14.96
N GLU A 152 12.77 0.49 -16.05
CA GLU A 152 13.27 0.04 -17.35
C GLU A 152 14.80 0.24 -17.43
N THR A 153 15.46 -0.61 -18.22
CA THR A 153 16.90 -0.52 -18.53
C THR A 153 17.13 0.15 -19.88
N LEU A 154 18.33 0.70 -20.11
CA LEU A 154 18.69 1.23 -21.44
C LEU A 154 18.59 0.15 -22.52
N ALA A 155 19.05 -1.07 -22.22
CA ALA A 155 18.95 -2.23 -23.11
C ALA A 155 17.49 -2.56 -23.44
N GLY A 156 16.64 -2.65 -22.41
CA GLY A 156 15.21 -2.94 -22.55
C GLY A 156 14.42 -1.85 -23.27
N ALA A 157 14.84 -0.58 -23.16
CA ALA A 157 14.26 0.52 -23.92
C ALA A 157 14.59 0.47 -25.42
N GLY A 158 15.62 -0.28 -25.82
CA GLY A 158 16.00 -0.45 -27.22
C GLY A 158 16.35 0.88 -27.90
N GLY A 159 17.15 1.71 -27.23
CA GLY A 159 17.62 3.00 -27.73
C GLY A 159 16.66 4.19 -27.55
N LEU A 160 15.45 3.97 -27.03
CA LEU A 160 14.51 5.06 -26.69
C LEU A 160 14.84 5.78 -25.38
N LEU A 161 15.70 5.18 -24.56
CA LEU A 161 16.34 5.83 -23.43
C LEU A 161 17.83 5.97 -23.73
N SER A 162 18.41 7.08 -23.32
CA SER A 162 19.83 7.39 -23.49
C SER A 162 20.40 7.99 -22.21
N GLY A 163 21.74 8.04 -22.11
CA GLY A 163 22.43 8.56 -20.94
C GLY A 163 22.63 7.48 -19.86
N ARG A 164 22.35 7.83 -18.60
CA ARG A 164 22.51 6.95 -17.44
C ARG A 164 21.35 5.96 -17.30
N GLU A 165 21.65 4.81 -16.70
CA GLU A 165 20.62 3.81 -16.39
C GLU A 165 19.58 4.42 -15.43
N PRO A 166 18.27 4.24 -15.67
CA PRO A 166 17.23 4.75 -14.78
C PRO A 166 17.41 4.31 -13.32
N ALA A 167 17.94 3.11 -13.09
CA ALA A 167 18.32 2.59 -11.77
C ALA A 167 19.25 3.55 -10.97
N GLU A 168 20.17 4.24 -11.65
CA GLU A 168 21.13 5.14 -11.00
C GLU A 168 20.46 6.34 -10.32
N ALA A 169 19.21 6.68 -10.70
CA ALA A 169 18.45 7.75 -10.05
C ALA A 169 18.20 7.49 -8.56
N PHE A 170 18.29 6.23 -8.14
CA PHE A 170 17.99 5.77 -6.78
C PHE A 170 19.23 5.32 -6.00
N ALA A 171 20.43 5.46 -6.58
CA ALA A 171 21.68 4.93 -6.01
C ALA A 171 22.00 5.47 -4.59
N SER A 172 21.50 6.65 -4.23
CA SER A 172 21.70 7.27 -2.92
C SER A 172 20.63 6.95 -1.88
N VAL A 173 19.61 6.15 -2.22
CA VAL A 173 18.53 5.80 -1.29
C VAL A 173 18.88 4.50 -0.55
N PRO A 174 19.12 4.52 0.77
CA PRO A 174 19.52 3.34 1.53
C PRO A 174 18.44 2.24 1.52
N GLY A 175 18.84 0.98 1.33
CA GLY A 175 17.95 -0.18 1.46
C GLY A 175 16.87 -0.32 0.38
N LEU A 176 16.84 0.57 -0.63
CA LEU A 176 15.90 0.49 -1.74
C LEU A 176 16.22 -0.70 -2.63
N LEU A 177 15.20 -1.51 -2.94
CA LEU A 177 15.32 -2.70 -3.78
C LEU A 177 14.92 -2.36 -5.22
N LEU A 178 15.87 -2.42 -6.14
CA LEU A 178 15.64 -2.19 -7.57
C LEU A 178 15.32 -3.48 -8.29
N TRP A 179 14.40 -3.37 -9.26
CA TRP A 179 13.91 -4.48 -10.07
C TRP A 179 13.82 -4.09 -11.53
N VAL A 180 14.04 -5.05 -12.42
CA VAL A 180 13.91 -4.88 -13.87
C VAL A 180 13.09 -6.02 -14.45
N TRP A 181 12.40 -5.77 -15.57
CA TRP A 181 11.68 -6.82 -16.28
C TRP A 181 12.66 -7.72 -17.06
N ALA A 182 12.73 -8.98 -16.64
CA ALA A 182 13.47 -10.02 -17.33
C ALA A 182 12.69 -10.47 -18.56
N ARG A 183 13.19 -10.07 -19.73
CA ARG A 183 12.66 -10.48 -21.03
C ARG A 183 13.42 -11.67 -21.57
N ASP A 184 12.73 -12.52 -22.30
CA ASP A 184 13.38 -13.52 -23.13
C ASP A 184 14.07 -12.83 -24.31
N PRO A 185 15.40 -12.95 -24.48
CA PRO A 185 16.10 -12.42 -25.64
C PRO A 185 15.58 -12.97 -26.98
N ALA A 186 14.96 -14.15 -26.98
CA ALA A 186 14.36 -14.79 -28.16
C ALA A 186 12.99 -14.19 -28.53
N GLU A 187 12.27 -13.59 -27.59
CA GLU A 187 11.09 -12.78 -27.87
C GLU A 187 11.53 -11.45 -28.50
N ARG A 188 11.82 -11.49 -29.81
CA ARG A 188 12.14 -10.32 -30.62
C ARG A 188 10.91 -9.42 -30.74
N GLY A 189 10.65 -8.62 -29.70
CA GLY A 189 9.54 -7.69 -29.62
C GLY A 189 9.94 -6.40 -28.92
N ARG A 190 9.43 -5.27 -29.41
CA ARG A 190 9.65 -3.91 -28.88
C ARG A 190 8.91 -3.65 -27.56
N SER A 191 8.79 -4.66 -26.70
CA SER A 191 8.01 -4.61 -25.45
C SER A 191 8.82 -3.93 -24.35
N ARG A 192 8.18 -2.99 -23.64
CA ARG A 192 8.82 -2.17 -22.61
C ARG A 192 7.98 -2.15 -21.36
N GLN A 193 8.64 -2.09 -20.20
CA GLN A 193 7.95 -1.71 -18.98
C GLN A 193 7.63 -0.22 -19.10
N HIS A 194 6.36 0.14 -19.31
CA HIS A 194 5.97 1.55 -19.49
C HIS A 194 4.97 2.03 -18.43
N ALA A 195 4.73 1.25 -17.37
CA ALA A 195 3.86 1.67 -16.28
C ALA A 195 4.54 2.75 -15.43
N LYS A 196 3.74 3.72 -14.96
CA LYS A 196 4.16 4.68 -13.94
C LYS A 196 3.13 4.68 -12.82
N LEU A 197 3.55 4.19 -11.67
CA LEU A 197 2.69 4.07 -10.51
C LEU A 197 3.51 4.04 -9.23
N ALA A 198 2.84 4.36 -8.12
CA ALA A 198 3.33 4.13 -6.77
C ALA A 198 2.18 3.59 -5.92
N VAL A 199 2.44 2.52 -5.19
CA VAL A 199 1.50 1.91 -4.24
C VAL A 199 2.10 1.92 -2.85
N ALA A 200 1.43 2.60 -1.92
CA ALA A 200 1.78 2.61 -0.51
C ALA A 200 0.83 1.69 0.27
N ASP A 201 1.42 0.79 1.06
CA ASP A 201 0.76 -0.09 2.02
C ASP A 201 -0.44 -0.87 1.48
N ARG A 202 -0.50 -1.08 0.16
CA ARG A 202 -1.62 -1.73 -0.54
C ARG A 202 -2.96 -1.01 -0.33
N ARG A 203 -2.92 0.28 0.00
CA ARG A 203 -4.09 1.11 0.36
C ARG A 203 -4.23 2.38 -0.47
N THR A 204 -3.11 2.90 -0.95
CA THR A 204 -3.06 4.11 -1.76
C THR A 204 -2.30 3.80 -3.05
N LEU A 205 -2.90 4.10 -4.20
CA LEU A 205 -2.32 3.94 -5.53
C LEU A 205 -2.30 5.30 -6.23
N LEU A 206 -1.13 5.77 -6.61
CA LEU A 206 -0.96 6.78 -7.64
C LEU A 206 -0.69 6.07 -8.96
N LEU A 207 -1.53 6.29 -9.97
CA LEU A 207 -1.37 5.78 -11.34
C LEU A 207 -1.41 6.95 -12.32
N GLY A 208 -0.47 7.02 -13.25
CA GLY A 208 -0.49 8.11 -14.23
C GLY A 208 0.54 7.97 -15.35
N SER A 209 0.73 9.06 -16.09
CA SER A 209 1.68 9.14 -17.20
C SER A 209 3.07 9.63 -16.79
N ALA A 210 3.19 10.29 -15.63
CA ALA A 210 4.43 10.89 -15.16
C ALA A 210 5.49 9.86 -14.79
N ASN A 211 6.65 9.94 -15.44
CA ASN A 211 7.86 9.24 -15.01
C ASN A 211 8.43 9.84 -13.71
N LEU A 212 9.31 9.10 -13.01
CA LEU A 212 9.98 9.59 -11.80
C LEU A 212 11.17 10.51 -12.18
N THR A 213 10.86 11.60 -12.88
CA THR A 213 11.79 12.66 -13.25
C THR A 213 11.23 14.01 -12.82
N GLU A 214 12.11 14.99 -12.58
CA GLU A 214 11.68 16.36 -12.27
C GLU A 214 10.84 16.97 -13.41
N SER A 215 11.25 16.74 -14.67
CA SER A 215 10.54 17.27 -15.84
C SER A 215 9.14 16.70 -15.98
N ALA A 216 8.96 15.39 -15.83
CA ALA A 216 7.65 14.75 -15.93
C ALA A 216 6.73 15.25 -14.80
N THR A 217 7.25 15.33 -13.58
CA THR A 217 6.42 15.67 -12.42
C THR A 217 6.11 17.16 -12.27
N ARG A 218 6.82 18.06 -12.96
CA ARG A 218 6.63 19.52 -12.85
C ARG A 218 6.38 20.27 -14.17
N ARG A 219 7.02 19.87 -15.27
CA ARG A 219 7.09 20.66 -16.51
C ARG A 219 6.16 20.13 -17.60
N ASN A 220 6.03 18.81 -17.69
CA ASN A 220 5.16 18.17 -18.67
C ASN A 220 3.71 18.20 -18.21
N ILE A 221 2.80 18.18 -19.20
CA ILE A 221 1.41 17.82 -18.94
C ILE A 221 1.36 16.32 -18.70
N GLU A 222 1.11 15.95 -17.46
CA GLU A 222 0.90 14.56 -17.07
C GLU A 222 -0.45 14.45 -16.37
N ALA A 223 -1.15 13.36 -16.66
CA ALA A 223 -2.44 13.05 -16.07
C ALA A 223 -2.31 11.79 -15.21
N GLY A 224 -3.00 11.78 -14.09
CA GLY A 224 -3.06 10.62 -13.22
C GLY A 224 -4.25 10.65 -12.28
N VAL A 225 -4.37 9.57 -11.53
CA VAL A 225 -5.36 9.39 -10.48
C VAL A 225 -4.70 8.89 -9.21
N LEU A 226 -5.13 9.44 -8.08
CA LEU A 226 -4.88 8.91 -6.75
C LEU A 226 -6.12 8.12 -6.33
N VAL A 227 -5.93 6.82 -6.11
CA VAL A 227 -6.97 5.90 -5.65
C VAL A 227 -6.66 5.51 -4.21
N THR A 228 -7.59 5.76 -3.31
CA THR A 228 -7.53 5.30 -1.91
C THR A 228 -8.72 4.40 -1.61
N GLY A 229 -8.46 3.28 -0.94
CA GLY A 229 -9.48 2.27 -0.67
C GLY A 229 -9.79 1.38 -1.88
N GLY A 230 -10.68 0.42 -1.65
CA GLY A 230 -11.04 -0.66 -2.55
C GLY A 230 -9.88 -1.55 -2.98
N GLU A 231 -10.09 -2.25 -4.09
CA GLU A 231 -9.26 -3.38 -4.53
C GLU A 231 -8.08 -2.97 -5.42
N ALA A 232 -8.13 -1.80 -6.06
CA ALA A 232 -7.12 -1.41 -7.04
C ALA A 232 -5.69 -1.29 -6.45
N PRO A 233 -5.46 -0.62 -5.31
CA PRO A 233 -4.13 -0.57 -4.70
C PRO A 233 -3.63 -1.97 -4.30
N ARG A 234 -4.51 -2.80 -3.71
CA ARG A 234 -4.18 -4.16 -3.26
C ARG A 234 -3.79 -5.06 -4.43
N ARG A 235 -4.64 -5.13 -5.46
CA ARG A 235 -4.39 -5.98 -6.64
C ARG A 235 -3.15 -5.53 -7.43
N THR A 236 -2.90 -4.23 -7.50
CA THR A 236 -1.67 -3.71 -8.12
C THR A 236 -0.44 -4.21 -7.38
N ALA A 237 -0.40 -4.04 -6.05
CA ALA A 237 0.71 -4.51 -5.23
C ALA A 237 0.92 -6.03 -5.34
N GLU A 238 -0.17 -6.81 -5.23
CA GLU A 238 -0.11 -8.28 -5.35
C GLU A 238 0.43 -8.72 -6.70
N HIS A 239 0.04 -8.07 -7.79
CA HIS A 239 0.55 -8.42 -9.11
C HIS A 239 2.05 -8.11 -9.26
N ILE A 240 2.52 -6.99 -8.72
CA ILE A 240 3.95 -6.64 -8.73
C ILE A 240 4.75 -7.68 -7.95
N VAL A 241 4.31 -8.01 -6.73
CA VAL A 241 4.96 -9.02 -5.88
C VAL A 241 4.95 -10.40 -6.52
N GLU A 242 3.86 -10.77 -7.20
CA GLU A 242 3.79 -12.03 -7.91
C GLU A 242 4.75 -12.08 -9.10
N MET A 243 4.88 -10.99 -9.87
CA MET A 243 5.88 -10.91 -10.94
C MET A 243 7.32 -11.01 -10.40
N GLN A 244 7.60 -10.46 -9.21
CA GLN A 244 8.88 -10.65 -8.52
C GLN A 244 9.09 -12.12 -8.13
N ARG A 245 8.06 -12.75 -7.54
CA ARG A 245 8.09 -14.15 -7.10
C ARG A 245 8.31 -15.13 -8.25
N LEU A 246 7.69 -14.87 -9.40
CA LEU A 246 7.81 -15.67 -10.62
C LEU A 246 9.11 -15.40 -11.39
N GLY A 247 9.96 -14.46 -10.95
CA GLY A 247 11.20 -14.10 -11.63
C GLY A 247 10.99 -13.35 -12.96
N ILE A 248 9.78 -12.86 -13.21
CA ILE A 248 9.44 -11.94 -14.31
C ILE A 248 10.10 -10.58 -14.02
N LEU A 249 9.99 -10.09 -12.79
CA LEU A 249 10.80 -8.99 -12.29
C LEU A 249 11.98 -9.55 -11.52
N ARG A 250 13.21 -9.18 -11.91
CA ARG A 250 14.45 -9.64 -11.27
C ARG A 250 15.17 -8.50 -10.55
N PRO A 251 15.87 -8.78 -9.44
CA PRO A 251 16.69 -7.77 -8.76
C PRO A 251 17.71 -7.13 -9.72
N PHE A 252 17.98 -5.84 -9.52
CA PHE A 252 18.96 -5.09 -10.29
C PHE A 252 19.91 -4.29 -9.36
N PRO A 253 21.25 -4.46 -9.46
CA PRO A 253 21.93 -5.45 -10.27
C PRO A 253 21.56 -6.89 -9.85
N PRO A 254 21.80 -7.90 -10.71
CA PRO A 254 21.56 -9.30 -10.34
C PRO A 254 22.30 -9.61 -9.04
N ARG A 255 21.64 -10.30 -8.11
CA ARG A 255 22.33 -10.80 -6.92
C ARG A 255 23.37 -11.82 -7.39
N GLU A 256 24.62 -11.66 -6.96
CA GLU A 256 25.63 -12.69 -7.15
C GLU A 256 25.09 -13.98 -6.53
N ALA A 257 25.14 -15.09 -7.28
CA ALA A 257 24.83 -16.38 -6.72
C ALA A 257 25.82 -16.60 -5.58
N ALA A 258 25.33 -16.76 -4.35
CA ALA A 258 26.16 -17.22 -3.25
C ALA A 258 26.71 -18.59 -3.68
N GLY A 259 28.01 -18.62 -3.98
CA GLY A 259 28.75 -19.83 -4.33
C GLY A 259 28.85 -20.80 -3.16
#